data_AF-A0A7Y3XB41-F1
#
_entry.id   AF-A0A7Y3XB41-F1
#
_cell.length_a   1.000
_cell.length_b   1.000
_cell.length_c   1.000
_cell.angle_alpha   90.00
_cell.angle_beta   90.00
_cell.angle_gamma   90.00
#
_symmetry.space_group_name_H-M   'P 1'
#
loop_
_entity.id
_entity.type
_entity.pdbx_description
1 polymer ?
#
loop_
_entity_poly.entity_id
_entity_poly.type
_entity_poly.pdbx_seq_one_letter_code
_entity_poly.pdbx_strand_id
1 'polypeptide(L)'
;MGNSAENTENQSLKSQIAALEQLLDVYEKTMLQQTDKLYGEISERKKAEKAIKASEQFLQTLLDSIPAPVFYKNTDGKYTGCNKAFEDFFRHEEGRNYW
;
A
#
# COMPACT_ATOMS: atom_id res chain seq x y z
N MET A 1 8.28 -7.24 65.79
CA MET A 1 7.41 -6.36 64.97
C MET A 1 7.81 -6.29 63.50
N GLY A 2 8.98 -6.78 63.05
CA GLY A 2 9.41 -6.67 61.63
C GLY A 2 8.70 -7.59 60.62
N ASN A 3 8.17 -8.74 61.05
CA ASN A 3 7.69 -9.78 60.13
C ASN A 3 6.38 -9.46 59.38
N SER A 4 5.58 -8.49 59.86
CA SER A 4 4.30 -8.15 59.21
C SER A 4 4.48 -7.20 58.02
N ALA A 5 5.47 -6.29 58.08
CA ALA A 5 5.72 -5.29 57.04
C ALA A 5 6.41 -5.91 55.82
N GLU A 6 7.46 -6.72 56.05
CA GLU A 6 8.14 -7.50 55.00
C GLU A 6 7.20 -8.48 54.28
N ASN A 7 6.23 -9.05 55.01
CA ASN A 7 5.25 -9.96 54.42
C ASN A 7 4.26 -9.23 53.52
N THR A 8 3.75 -8.05 53.94
CA THR A 8 2.88 -7.22 53.08
C THR A 8 3.59 -6.71 51.83
N GLU A 9 4.85 -6.33 51.93
CA GLU A 9 5.63 -5.83 50.78
C GLU A 9 5.92 -6.96 49.78
N ASN A 10 6.30 -8.15 50.27
CA ASN A 10 6.44 -9.34 49.43
C ASN A 10 5.13 -9.76 48.75
N GLN A 11 4.00 -9.64 49.45
CA GLN A 11 2.69 -9.98 48.90
C GLN A 11 2.24 -8.95 47.85
N SER A 12 2.56 -7.67 48.05
CA SER A 12 2.36 -6.61 47.06
C SER A 12 3.21 -6.83 45.81
N LEU A 13 4.52 -7.12 45.96
CA LEU A 13 5.43 -7.40 44.84
C LEU A 13 4.97 -8.61 44.02
N LYS A 14 4.56 -9.70 44.67
CA LYS A 14 3.98 -10.87 43.99
C LYS A 14 2.73 -10.50 43.19
N SER A 15 1.86 -9.67 43.75
CA SER A 15 0.65 -9.22 43.06
C SER A 15 0.97 -8.35 41.84
N GLN A 16 1.98 -7.48 41.95
CA GLN A 16 2.45 -6.65 40.84
C GLN A 16 3.10 -7.48 39.72
N ILE A 17 3.92 -8.48 40.07
CA ILE A 17 4.52 -9.40 39.08
C ILE A 17 3.43 -10.14 38.31
N ALA A 18 2.43 -10.69 38.99
CA ALA A 18 1.32 -11.39 38.34
C ALA A 18 0.54 -10.46 37.38
N ALA A 19 0.33 -9.19 37.76
CA ALA A 19 -0.32 -8.21 36.88
C ALA A 19 0.52 -7.88 35.64
N LEU A 20 1.85 -7.77 35.80
CA LEU A 20 2.77 -7.54 34.68
C LEU A 20 2.81 -8.74 33.71
N GLU A 21 2.81 -9.97 34.22
CA GLU A 21 2.75 -11.18 33.40
C GLU A 21 1.45 -11.24 32.57
N GLN A 22 0.31 -10.89 33.17
CA GLN A 22 -0.96 -10.82 32.45
C GLN A 22 -0.97 -9.73 31.37
N LEU A 23 -0.38 -8.56 31.66
CA LEU A 23 -0.26 -7.48 30.67
C LEU A 23 0.60 -7.93 29.48
N LEU A 24 1.73 -8.59 29.75
CA LEU A 24 2.62 -9.08 28.70
C LEU A 24 1.91 -10.07 27.76
N ASP A 25 1.16 -11.03 28.30
CA ASP A 25 0.38 -12.00 27.51
C ASP A 25 -0.67 -11.30 26.62
N VAL A 26 -1.38 -10.31 27.16
CA VAL A 26 -2.36 -9.53 26.37
C VAL A 26 -1.67 -8.72 25.28
N TYR A 27 -0.50 -8.13 25.57
CA TYR A 27 0.27 -7.36 24.60
C TYR A 27 0.75 -8.24 23.45
N GLU A 28 1.34 -9.40 23.73
CA GLU A 28 1.81 -10.35 22.72
C GLU A 28 0.68 -10.79 21.79
N LYS A 29 -0.48 -11.16 22.35
CA LYS A 29 -1.67 -11.55 21.57
C LYS A 29 -2.17 -10.40 20.69
N THR A 30 -2.26 -9.20 21.25
CA THR A 30 -2.77 -8.03 20.52
C THR A 30 -1.82 -7.65 19.38
N MET A 31 -0.51 -7.70 19.62
CA MET A 31 0.50 -7.40 18.61
C MET A 31 0.42 -8.40 17.45
N LEU A 32 0.32 -9.70 17.74
CA LEU A 32 0.17 -10.73 16.70
C LEU A 32 -1.08 -10.49 15.84
N GLN A 33 -2.23 -10.22 16.48
CA GLN A 33 -3.48 -9.92 15.78
C GLN A 33 -3.36 -8.69 14.87
N GLN A 34 -2.71 -7.62 15.36
CA GLN A 34 -2.49 -6.42 14.55
C GLN A 34 -1.56 -6.70 13.38
N THR A 35 -0.50 -7.48 13.58
CA THR A 35 0.41 -7.84 12.49
C THR A 35 -0.29 -8.64 11.41
N ASP A 36 -1.08 -9.66 11.77
CA ASP A 36 -1.83 -10.48 10.81
C ASP A 36 -2.83 -9.64 10.02
N LYS A 37 -3.53 -8.72 10.70
CA LYS A 37 -4.46 -7.80 10.05
C LYS A 37 -3.74 -6.91 9.03
N LEU A 38 -2.61 -6.30 9.40
CA LEU A 38 -1.82 -5.47 8.50
C LEU A 38 -1.28 -6.26 7.31
N TYR A 39 -0.80 -7.49 7.53
CA TYR A 39 -0.38 -8.37 6.44
C TYR A 39 -1.52 -8.69 5.47
N GLY A 40 -2.72 -8.94 5.99
CA GLY A 40 -3.94 -9.11 5.19
C GLY A 40 -4.24 -7.89 4.33
N GLU A 41 -4.33 -6.70 4.95
CA GLU A 41 -4.62 -5.43 4.27
C GLU A 41 -3.58 -5.11 3.17
N ILE A 42 -2.28 -5.32 3.46
CA ILE A 42 -1.20 -5.14 2.47
C ILE A 42 -1.33 -6.12 1.31
N SER A 43 -1.67 -7.39 1.60
CA SER A 43 -1.84 -8.42 0.57
C SER A 43 -3.00 -8.09 -0.37
N GLU A 44 -4.14 -7.69 0.19
CA GLU A 44 -5.32 -7.26 -0.59
C GLU A 44 -5.03 -6.03 -1.43
N ARG A 45 -4.42 -5.01 -0.83
CA ARG A 45 -4.02 -3.79 -1.55
C ARG A 45 -3.09 -4.11 -2.72
N LYS A 46 -2.07 -4.95 -2.51
CA LYS A 46 -1.14 -5.36 -3.57
C LYS A 46 -1.84 -6.13 -4.70
N LYS A 47 -2.86 -6.94 -4.40
CA LYS A 47 -3.66 -7.63 -5.42
C LYS A 47 -4.46 -6.64 -6.26
N ALA A 48 -5.10 -5.67 -5.61
CA ALA A 48 -5.85 -4.62 -6.31
C ALA A 48 -4.94 -3.76 -7.20
N GLU A 49 -3.78 -3.31 -6.68
CA GLU A 49 -2.79 -2.56 -7.44
C GLU A 49 -2.28 -3.34 -8.67
N LYS A 50 -2.02 -4.65 -8.52
CA LYS A 50 -1.64 -5.51 -9.66
C LYS A 50 -2.74 -5.64 -10.70
N ALA A 51 -3.99 -5.78 -10.27
CA ALA A 51 -5.13 -5.88 -11.19
C ALA A 51 -5.33 -4.58 -12.00
N ILE A 52 -5.24 -3.42 -11.34
CA ILE A 52 -5.29 -2.11 -12.00
C ILE A 52 -4.14 -1.99 -13.00
N LYS A 53 -2.91 -2.28 -12.57
CA LYS A 53 -1.74 -2.21 -13.46
C LYS A 53 -1.85 -3.14 -14.67
N ALA A 54 -2.38 -4.35 -14.49
CA ALA A 54 -2.60 -5.28 -15.59
C ALA A 54 -3.65 -4.74 -16.58
N SER A 55 -4.73 -4.13 -16.08
CA SER A 55 -5.75 -3.50 -16.91
C SER A 55 -5.20 -2.30 -17.68
N GLU A 56 -4.41 -1.44 -17.04
CA GLU A 56 -3.75 -0.30 -17.68
C GLU A 56 -2.78 -0.76 -18.78
N GLN A 57 -1.97 -1.78 -18.51
CA GLN A 57 -1.06 -2.37 -19.49
C GLN A 57 -1.80 -2.97 -20.68
N PHE A 58 -2.91 -3.65 -20.43
CA PHE A 58 -3.76 -4.20 -21.48
C PHE A 58 -4.35 -3.09 -22.35
N LEU A 59 -4.92 -2.04 -21.74
CA LEU A 59 -5.46 -0.89 -22.47
C LEU A 59 -4.37 -0.18 -23.29
N GLN A 60 -3.19 0.06 -22.72
CA GLN A 60 -2.08 0.65 -23.46
C GLN A 60 -1.65 -0.23 -24.64
N THR A 61 -1.58 -1.55 -24.45
CA THR A 61 -1.25 -2.50 -25.53
C THR A 61 -2.29 -2.44 -26.65
N LEU A 62 -3.58 -2.36 -26.32
CA LEU A 62 -4.64 -2.19 -27.32
C LEU A 62 -4.51 -0.86 -28.06
N LEU A 63 -4.29 0.25 -27.35
CA LEU A 63 -4.10 1.56 -27.95
C LEU A 63 -2.88 1.59 -28.90
N ASP A 64 -1.77 0.99 -28.48
CA ASP A 64 -0.54 0.89 -29.28
C ASP A 64 -0.72 0.02 -30.54
N SER A 65 -1.70 -0.90 -30.55
CA SER A 65 -2.01 -1.70 -31.74
C SER A 65 -2.77 -0.93 -32.82
N ILE A 66 -3.32 0.25 -32.49
CA ILE A 66 -4.04 1.10 -33.43
C ILE A 66 -3.00 1.90 -34.25
N PRO A 67 -2.98 1.77 -35.60
CA PRO A 67 -1.98 2.45 -36.43
C PRO A 67 -2.21 3.95 -36.59
N ALA A 68 -3.37 4.46 -36.16
CA ALA A 68 -3.69 5.89 -36.18
C ALA A 68 -3.24 6.57 -34.88
N PRO A 69 -2.80 7.83 -34.91
CA PRO A 69 -2.55 8.64 -33.72
C PRO A 69 -3.80 8.78 -32.84
N VAL A 70 -3.73 8.32 -31.59
CA VAL A 70 -4.81 8.42 -30.61
C VAL A 70 -4.28 9.05 -29.31
N PHE A 71 -5.05 10.01 -28.79
CA PHE A 71 -4.86 10.57 -27.45
C PHE A 71 -6.20 10.64 -26.73
N TYR A 72 -6.17 10.70 -25.40
CA TYR A 72 -7.37 10.86 -24.59
C TYR A 72 -7.16 11.87 -23.45
N LYS A 73 -8.27 12.40 -22.95
CA LYS A 73 -8.32 13.42 -21.91
C LYS A 73 -9.20 12.97 -20.75
N ASN A 74 -8.95 13.50 -19.57
CA ASN A 74 -9.91 13.42 -18.46
C ASN A 74 -11.07 14.40 -18.67
N THR A 75 -12.05 14.34 -17.76
CA THR A 75 -13.22 15.22 -17.76
C THR A 75 -12.89 16.70 -17.62
N ASP A 76 -11.73 17.03 -17.05
CA ASP A 76 -11.23 18.40 -16.92
C ASP A 76 -10.48 18.88 -18.17
N GLY A 77 -10.49 18.08 -19.25
CA GLY A 77 -9.83 18.39 -20.51
C GLY A 77 -8.31 18.23 -20.50
N LYS A 78 -7.71 17.69 -19.43
CA LYS A 78 -6.27 17.40 -19.36
C LYS A 78 -5.96 16.12 -20.13
N TYR A 79 -4.95 16.17 -20.99
CA TYR A 79 -4.44 14.98 -21.67
C TYR A 79 -3.89 13.99 -20.65
N THR A 80 -4.38 12.75 -20.71
CA THR A 80 -4.03 11.70 -19.74
C THR A 80 -3.27 10.54 -20.36
N GLY A 81 -3.18 10.47 -21.69
CA GLY A 81 -2.33 9.51 -22.38
C GLY A 81 -2.50 9.55 -23.90
N CYS A 82 -1.61 8.83 -24.58
CA CYS A 82 -1.59 8.64 -26.01
C CYS A 82 -1.04 7.25 -26.38
N ASN A 83 -1.26 6.83 -27.63
CA ASN A 83 -0.64 5.63 -28.18
C ASN A 83 0.72 5.93 -28.83
N LYS A 84 1.52 4.89 -29.09
CA LYS A 84 2.80 5.04 -29.82
C LYS A 84 2.68 5.73 -31.17
N ALA A 85 1.63 5.45 -31.94
CA ALA A 85 1.43 6.10 -33.23
C ALA A 85 1.30 7.63 -33.10
N PHE A 86 0.73 8.13 -32.00
CA PHE A 86 0.68 9.56 -31.71
C PHE A 86 2.06 10.13 -31.36
N GLU A 87 2.84 9.42 -30.54
CA GLU A 87 4.22 9.81 -30.23
C GLU A 87 5.09 9.91 -31.49
N ASP A 88 4.99 8.90 -32.36
CA ASP A 88 5.73 8.83 -33.62
C ASP A 88 5.30 9.93 -34.59
N PHE A 89 4.00 10.17 -34.73
CA PHE A 89 3.46 11.26 -35.55
C PHE A 89 4.03 12.62 -35.11
N PHE A 90 4.00 12.90 -33.81
CA PHE A 90 4.49 14.17 -33.26
C PHE A 90 6.01 14.33 -33.47
N ARG A 91 6.77 13.24 -33.30
CA ARG A 91 8.22 13.22 -33.54
C ARG A 91 8.58 13.49 -35.00
N HIS A 92 7.77 13.00 -35.94
CA HIS A 92 7.95 13.27 -37.36
C HIS A 92 7.56 14.69 -37.78
N GLU A 93 6.58 15.32 -37.11
CA GLU A 93 6.22 16.73 -37.34
C GLU A 93 7.34 17.70 -36.89
N GLU A 94 8.02 17.44 -35.77
CA GLU A 94 9.13 18.29 -35.30
C GLU A 94 10.33 18.32 -36.25
N GLY A 95 10.56 17.24 -37.02
CA GLY A 95 11.61 17.16 -38.05
C GLY A 95 11.25 17.80 -39.38
N ARG A 96 9.99 18.21 -39.59
CA ARG A 96 9.51 18.89 -40.83
C ARG A 96 9.38 20.40 -40.68
N ASN A 97 9.86 20.97 -39.58
CA ASN A 97 10.06 22.41 -39.48
C ASN A 97 11.26 22.81 -40.34
N TYR A 98 11.01 23.07 -41.62
CA TYR A 98 11.89 23.80 -42.52
C TYR A 98 12.01 25.25 -42.00
N TRP A 99 13.01 25.52 -41.18
CA TRP A 99 13.64 26.83 -41.07
C TRP A 99 15.08 26.70 -41.55
#